data_AF-A0A9D2R6A1-F1
#
_entry.id   AF-A0A9D2R6A1-F1
#
_cell.length_a   1.000
_cell.length_b   1.000
_cell.length_c   1.000
_cell.angle_alpha   90.00
_cell.angle_beta   90.00
_cell.angle_gamma   90.00
#
_symmetry.space_group_name_H-M   'P 1'
#
loop_
_entity.id
_entity.type
_entity.pdbx_description
1 polymer ?
#
loop_
_entity_poly.entity_id
_entity_poly.type
_entity_poly.pdbx_seq_one_letter_code
_entity_poly.pdbx_strand_id
1 'polypeptide(L)'
;MKKENRKLAQKRRAQERKKQDTIRKLKKFLAWFIPGIIILLLVIVLAADAVRNSGSKESQEAETEQSTSDTGSEDSSSEENESDASSSLSTDTSLTVEDGDTVNIDYVGTIDGVEFDGGSTNGQGTDLVIGSGSYIDDFEEQLIGAHPGDTVDVNVTFPENYGVEDLNGQDAVFEVTVNGIYQNAE
;
A
#
# COMPACT_ATOMS: atom_id res chain seq x y z
N MET A 1 -41.72 8.89 10.75
CA MET A 1 -40.49 9.67 11.00
C MET A 1 -39.66 9.24 12.25
N LYS A 2 -40.23 8.72 13.35
CA LYS A 2 -39.42 8.37 14.57
C LYS A 2 -38.68 7.01 14.58
N LYS A 3 -39.02 6.08 13.68
CA LYS A 3 -38.45 4.71 13.71
C LYS A 3 -37.08 4.61 13.03
N GLU A 4 -36.82 5.44 12.02
CA GLU A 4 -35.57 5.40 11.25
C GLU A 4 -34.41 6.07 11.98
N ASN A 5 -34.65 7.22 12.63
CA ASN A 5 -33.66 7.88 13.48
C ASN A 5 -33.17 7.01 14.65
N ARG A 6 -34.02 6.10 15.15
CA ARG A 6 -33.64 5.14 16.21
C ARG A 6 -32.75 4.02 15.68
N LYS A 7 -33.01 3.53 14.47
CA LYS A 7 -32.17 2.51 13.81
C LYS A 7 -30.81 3.08 13.42
N LEU A 8 -30.77 4.31 12.92
CA LEU A 8 -29.51 4.99 12.59
C LEU A 8 -28.64 5.21 13.84
N ALA A 9 -29.24 5.63 14.95
CA ALA A 9 -28.55 5.77 16.24
C ALA A 9 -28.03 4.43 16.79
N GLN A 10 -28.76 3.33 16.60
CA GLN A 10 -28.29 2.00 16.98
C GLN A 10 -27.15 1.51 16.09
N LYS A 11 -27.21 1.76 14.77
CA LYS A 11 -26.16 1.38 13.82
C LYS A 11 -24.86 2.16 14.07
N ARG A 12 -24.92 3.47 14.30
CA ARG A 12 -23.73 4.27 14.64
C ARG A 12 -23.04 3.78 15.90
N ARG A 13 -23.82 3.49 16.96
CA ARG A 13 -23.31 2.90 18.21
C ARG A 13 -22.75 1.49 18.04
N ALA A 14 -23.27 0.70 17.10
CA ALA A 14 -22.75 -0.62 16.80
C ALA A 14 -21.43 -0.55 15.99
N GLN A 15 -21.33 0.39 15.04
CA GLN A 15 -20.09 0.64 14.29
C GLN A 15 -18.99 1.19 15.19
N GLU A 16 -19.29 2.14 16.09
CA GLU A 16 -18.36 2.64 17.09
C GLU A 16 -17.80 1.51 17.98
N ARG A 17 -18.64 0.54 18.36
CA ARG A 17 -18.20 -0.63 19.15
C ARG A 17 -17.26 -1.52 18.36
N LYS A 18 -17.56 -1.78 17.08
CA LYS A 18 -16.68 -2.57 16.21
C LYS A 18 -15.32 -1.89 16.00
N LYS A 19 -15.30 -0.59 15.70
CA LYS A 19 -14.07 0.20 15.58
C LYS A 19 -13.27 0.18 16.89
N GLN A 20 -13.93 0.29 18.03
CA GLN A 20 -13.27 0.19 19.35
C GLN A 20 -12.70 -1.20 19.63
N ASP A 21 -13.41 -2.26 19.23
CA ASP A 21 -12.97 -3.64 19.44
C ASP A 21 -11.79 -4.00 18.52
N THR A 22 -11.77 -3.52 17.27
CA THR A 22 -10.61 -3.68 16.38
C THR A 22 -9.42 -2.89 16.88
N ILE A 23 -9.58 -1.63 17.28
CA ILE A 23 -8.50 -0.82 17.86
C ILE A 23 -7.96 -1.46 19.14
N ARG A 24 -8.82 -2.01 20.00
CA ARG A 24 -8.39 -2.68 21.23
C ARG A 24 -7.68 -4.00 20.96
N LYS A 25 -8.11 -4.75 19.95
CA LYS A 25 -7.41 -5.97 19.50
C LYS A 25 -6.06 -5.62 18.87
N LEU A 26 -6.00 -4.61 18.01
CA LEU A 26 -4.79 -4.14 17.36
C LEU A 26 -3.78 -3.58 18.36
N LYS A 27 -4.19 -2.78 19.35
CA LYS A 27 -3.30 -2.31 20.42
C LYS A 27 -2.71 -3.46 21.25
N LYS A 28 -3.48 -4.52 21.47
CA LYS A 28 -3.00 -5.73 22.18
C LYS A 28 -2.12 -6.61 21.31
N PHE A 29 -2.42 -6.69 20.01
CA PHE A 29 -1.63 -7.39 19.02
C PHE A 29 -0.29 -6.68 18.85
N LEU A 30 -0.28 -5.40 18.47
CA LEU A 30 0.92 -4.58 18.29
C LEU A 30 1.81 -4.55 19.55
N ALA A 31 1.24 -4.42 20.76
CA ALA A 31 2.02 -4.49 22.01
C ALA A 31 2.72 -5.84 22.23
N TRP A 32 2.19 -6.93 21.67
CA TRP A 32 2.79 -8.27 21.73
C TRP A 32 3.86 -8.49 20.63
N PHE A 33 3.70 -7.88 19.45
CA PHE A 33 4.63 -8.00 18.32
C PHE A 33 5.81 -7.00 18.34
N ILE A 34 5.64 -5.81 18.93
CA ILE A 34 6.71 -4.79 19.07
C ILE A 34 8.03 -5.37 19.61
N PRO A 35 8.06 -6.15 20.72
CA PRO A 35 9.32 -6.70 21.21
C PRO A 35 9.98 -7.67 20.22
N GLY A 36 9.21 -8.43 19.43
CA GLY A 36 9.75 -9.33 18.41
C GLY A 36 10.33 -8.59 17.19
N ILE A 37 9.65 -7.54 16.73
CA ILE A 37 10.10 -6.69 15.60
C ILE A 37 11.40 -5.96 15.96
N ILE A 38 11.51 -5.44 17.19
CA ILE A 38 12.73 -4.76 17.67
C ILE A 38 13.92 -5.74 17.71
N ILE A 39 13.69 -6.99 18.15
CA ILE A 39 14.73 -8.03 18.17
C ILE A 39 15.17 -8.39 16.74
N LEU A 40 14.23 -8.53 15.80
CA LEU A 40 14.52 -8.83 14.39
C LEU A 40 15.36 -7.71 13.74
N LEU A 41 14.99 -6.45 13.96
CA LEU A 41 15.76 -5.29 13.46
C LEU A 41 17.17 -5.24 14.07
N LEU A 42 17.32 -5.53 15.36
CA LEU A 42 18.65 -5.61 16.00
C LEU A 42 19.52 -6.71 15.40
N VAL A 43 18.95 -7.87 15.05
CA VAL A 43 19.69 -8.96 14.39
C VAL A 43 20.13 -8.56 12.98
N ILE A 44 19.28 -7.87 12.23
CA ILE A 44 19.62 -7.35 10.89
C ILE A 44 20.76 -6.33 10.97
N VAL A 45 20.71 -5.42 11.95
CA VAL A 45 21.79 -4.43 12.18
C VAL A 45 23.10 -5.11 12.60
N LEU A 46 23.04 -6.13 13.46
CA LEU A 46 24.23 -6.92 13.84
C LEU A 46 24.82 -7.71 12.66
N ALA A 47 23.98 -8.25 11.76
CA ALA A 47 24.44 -8.93 10.56
C ALA A 47 25.11 -7.97 9.57
N ALA A 48 24.59 -6.74 9.44
CA ALA A 48 25.20 -5.70 8.62
C ALA A 48 26.58 -5.25 9.15
N ASP A 49 26.77 -5.21 10.48
CA ASP A 49 28.07 -4.91 11.09
C ASP A 49 29.07 -6.08 10.95
N ALA A 50 28.60 -7.33 11.02
CA ALA A 50 29.43 -8.51 10.77
C ALA A 50 29.95 -8.56 9.32
N VAL A 51 29.19 -8.06 8.35
CA VAL A 51 29.58 -7.95 6.93
C VAL A 51 30.56 -6.79 6.66
N ARG A 52 30.57 -5.73 7.49
CA ARG A 52 31.39 -4.53 7.25
C ARG A 52 32.79 -4.57 7.90
N ASN A 53 33.06 -5.46 8.85
CA ASN A 53 34.34 -5.52 9.58
C ASN A 53 35.29 -6.67 9.15
N SER A 54 35.13 -7.25 7.97
CA SER A 54 36.12 -8.22 7.44
C SER A 54 36.43 -7.91 5.99
N GLY A 55 37.44 -7.07 5.80
CA GLY A 55 37.94 -6.69 4.49
C GLY A 55 38.77 -7.79 3.83
N SER A 56 38.25 -8.27 2.70
CA SER A 56 38.94 -8.49 1.41
C SER A 56 39.64 -9.83 1.07
N LYS A 57 39.49 -10.15 -0.23
CA LYS A 57 40.26 -10.98 -1.18
C LYS A 57 39.80 -12.44 -1.35
N GLU A 58 39.13 -12.79 -2.46
CA GLU A 58 39.59 -12.98 -3.88
C GLU A 58 39.56 -14.51 -4.14
N SER A 59 39.20 -15.13 -5.27
CA SER A 59 38.88 -14.80 -6.67
C SER A 59 38.08 -16.04 -7.17
N GLN A 60 36.99 -15.93 -7.93
CA GLN A 60 36.94 -15.76 -9.39
C GLN A 60 37.54 -16.92 -10.21
N GLU A 61 36.69 -17.59 -10.98
CA GLU A 61 36.89 -18.09 -12.36
C GLU A 61 35.51 -18.62 -12.83
N ALA A 62 35.04 -18.46 -14.06
CA ALA A 62 35.59 -17.77 -15.22
C ALA A 62 34.43 -17.55 -16.21
N GLU A 63 34.36 -16.31 -16.73
CA GLU A 63 34.50 -16.04 -18.16
C GLU A 63 33.32 -16.27 -19.15
N THR A 64 32.87 -15.12 -19.68
CA THR A 64 33.16 -14.69 -21.08
C THR A 64 32.18 -15.13 -22.17
N GLU A 65 31.68 -14.28 -23.07
CA GLU A 65 31.87 -12.85 -23.38
C GLU A 65 30.72 -12.50 -24.37
N GLN A 66 30.05 -11.33 -24.25
CA GLN A 66 30.32 -10.08 -25.01
C GLN A 66 29.72 -10.14 -26.45
N SER A 67 29.31 -9.07 -27.13
CA SER A 67 29.71 -7.68 -27.07
C SER A 67 28.77 -6.85 -27.96
N THR A 68 28.36 -5.70 -27.44
CA THR A 68 28.30 -4.37 -28.08
C THR A 68 27.54 -4.13 -29.38
N SER A 69 26.70 -3.09 -29.35
CA SER A 69 26.95 -1.93 -30.23
C SER A 69 26.34 -0.66 -29.67
N ASP A 70 27.09 0.40 -29.89
CA ASP A 70 27.07 1.75 -29.34
C ASP A 70 26.15 2.70 -30.15
N THR A 71 25.91 3.89 -29.58
CA THR A 71 25.64 5.17 -30.26
C THR A 71 24.26 5.48 -30.84
N GLY A 72 23.63 6.53 -30.30
CA GLY A 72 23.13 7.63 -31.14
C GLY A 72 21.65 8.00 -31.03
N SER A 73 21.44 9.15 -30.37
CA SER A 73 20.46 10.19 -30.73
C SER A 73 18.98 10.02 -30.37
N GLU A 74 18.57 10.98 -29.54
CA GLU A 74 17.41 11.87 -29.76
C GLU A 74 16.01 11.31 -29.50
N ASP A 75 15.45 11.85 -28.41
CA ASP A 75 14.21 12.62 -28.48
C ASP A 75 12.93 11.86 -28.82
N SER A 76 12.17 11.50 -27.80
CA SER A 76 10.85 12.12 -27.65
C SER A 76 10.24 11.79 -26.29
N SER A 77 9.96 12.89 -25.61
CA SER A 77 9.07 13.08 -24.49
C SER A 77 7.78 12.24 -24.51
N SER A 78 7.41 11.75 -23.33
CA SER A 78 6.14 12.16 -22.73
C SER A 78 6.31 12.16 -21.20
N GLU A 79 6.99 13.21 -20.75
CA GLU A 79 6.44 14.20 -19.83
C GLU A 79 5.16 13.87 -19.04
N GLU A 80 5.22 14.28 -17.76
CA GLU A 80 4.16 14.92 -16.97
C GLU A 80 3.20 14.03 -16.17
N ASN A 81 3.51 13.91 -14.88
CA ASN A 81 2.61 14.55 -13.92
C ASN A 81 3.43 15.16 -12.77
N GLU A 82 4.15 16.25 -13.08
CA GLU A 82 4.36 17.28 -12.06
C GLU A 82 3.00 17.93 -11.81
N SER A 83 2.28 17.45 -10.81
CA SER A 83 1.22 18.26 -10.20
C SER A 83 1.88 19.25 -9.25
N ASP A 84 2.53 20.26 -9.81
CA ASP A 84 2.80 21.54 -9.18
C ASP A 84 1.46 22.31 -9.06
N ALA A 85 0.61 21.79 -8.19
CA ALA A 85 -0.46 22.53 -7.55
C ALA A 85 -0.24 22.30 -6.06
N SER A 86 -0.35 23.34 -5.24
CA SER A 86 -0.21 23.26 -3.78
C SER A 86 -1.34 22.43 -3.17
N SER A 87 -1.43 21.14 -3.50
CA SER A 87 -2.34 20.20 -2.91
C SER A 87 -1.77 19.79 -1.56
N SER A 88 -2.59 19.88 -0.53
CA SER A 88 -2.20 19.49 0.83
C SER A 88 -2.89 18.18 1.18
N LEU A 89 -2.12 17.22 1.70
CA LEU A 89 -2.67 15.96 2.16
C LEU A 89 -3.49 16.21 3.44
N SER A 90 -4.81 16.02 3.35
CA SER A 90 -5.71 16.15 4.48
C SER A 90 -5.95 14.79 5.13
N THR A 91 -5.77 14.74 6.45
CA THR A 91 -6.01 13.55 7.29
C THR A 91 -7.34 13.67 8.07
N ASP A 92 -8.21 14.61 7.68
CA ASP A 92 -9.49 14.81 8.34
C ASP A 92 -10.42 13.61 8.08
N THR A 93 -10.70 12.87 9.15
CA THR A 93 -11.59 11.70 9.16
C THR A 93 -13.04 11.98 8.79
N SER A 94 -13.44 13.26 8.68
CA SER A 94 -14.77 13.65 8.19
C SER A 94 -14.88 13.66 6.67
N LEU A 95 -13.74 13.66 5.97
CA LEU A 95 -13.68 13.52 4.52
C LEU A 95 -13.97 12.09 4.11
N THR A 96 -14.56 11.92 2.93
CA THR A 96 -14.92 10.62 2.37
C THR A 96 -14.28 10.52 1.00
N VAL A 97 -13.66 9.38 0.71
CA VAL A 97 -13.07 9.11 -0.61
C VAL A 97 -14.17 9.01 -1.65
N GLU A 98 -14.06 9.81 -2.71
CA GLU A 98 -14.95 9.84 -3.87
C GLU A 98 -14.19 9.54 -5.18
N ASP A 99 -14.94 9.28 -6.25
CA ASP A 99 -14.38 9.09 -7.58
C ASP A 99 -13.68 10.38 -8.07
N GLY A 100 -12.46 10.23 -8.58
CA GLY A 100 -11.60 11.35 -8.98
C GLY A 100 -10.74 11.96 -7.88
N ASP A 101 -10.91 11.56 -6.61
CA ASP A 101 -10.02 12.00 -5.53
C ASP A 101 -8.62 11.39 -5.68
N THR A 102 -7.59 12.18 -5.39
CA THR A 102 -6.25 11.64 -5.16
C THR A 102 -6.09 11.32 -3.68
N VAL A 103 -5.78 10.07 -3.37
CA VAL A 103 -5.59 9.57 -2.01
C VAL A 103 -4.16 9.08 -1.82
N ASN A 104 -3.62 9.24 -0.61
CA ASN A 104 -2.40 8.55 -0.21
C ASN A 104 -2.81 7.28 0.54
N ILE A 105 -2.35 6.12 0.08
CA ILE A 105 -2.68 4.81 0.66
C ILE A 105 -1.42 4.03 1.01
N ASP A 106 -1.53 3.16 2.00
CA ASP A 106 -0.63 2.03 2.22
C ASP A 106 -1.41 0.74 2.00
N TYR A 107 -0.77 -0.29 1.47
CA TYR A 107 -1.42 -1.58 1.30
C TYR A 107 -0.45 -2.74 1.54
N VAL A 108 -1.02 -3.87 1.95
CA VAL A 108 -0.34 -5.17 2.04
C VAL A 108 -1.22 -6.22 1.39
N GLY A 109 -0.76 -6.75 0.27
CA GLY A 109 -1.39 -7.78 -0.53
C GLY A 109 -0.95 -9.17 -0.09
N THR A 110 -1.93 -10.07 0.04
CA THR A 110 -1.71 -11.47 0.39
C THR A 110 -2.47 -12.39 -0.55
N ILE A 111 -1.86 -13.53 -0.88
CA ILE A 111 -2.50 -14.66 -1.57
C ILE A 111 -2.46 -15.84 -0.58
N ASP A 112 -3.62 -16.43 -0.30
CA ASP A 112 -3.76 -17.49 0.70
C ASP A 112 -3.15 -17.15 2.09
N GLY A 113 -3.15 -15.86 2.44
CA GLY A 113 -2.60 -15.35 3.70
C GLY A 113 -1.07 -15.19 3.74
N VAL A 114 -0.40 -15.31 2.59
CA VAL A 114 1.05 -15.06 2.43
C VAL A 114 1.25 -13.80 1.60
N GLU A 115 2.09 -12.87 2.08
CA GLU A 115 2.47 -11.68 1.33
C GLU A 115 3.28 -12.07 0.08
N PHE A 116 3.01 -11.40 -1.05
CA PHE A 116 3.74 -11.60 -2.31
C PHE A 116 4.57 -10.36 -2.66
N ASP A 117 5.62 -10.57 -3.46
CA ASP A 117 6.53 -9.48 -3.85
C ASP A 117 5.83 -8.45 -4.73
N GLY A 118 6.12 -7.17 -4.49
CA GLY A 118 5.43 -6.05 -5.12
C GLY A 118 3.99 -5.83 -4.63
N GLY A 119 3.48 -6.65 -3.71
CA GLY A 119 2.14 -6.50 -3.14
C GLY A 119 2.06 -5.53 -1.96
N SER A 120 3.12 -4.80 -1.62
CA SER A 120 3.14 -3.95 -0.42
C SER A 120 3.87 -2.63 -0.63
N THR A 121 3.33 -1.55 -0.08
CA THR A 121 3.99 -0.23 -0.02
C THR A 121 5.06 -0.17 1.08
N ASN A 122 5.14 -1.18 1.96
CA ASN A 122 6.03 -1.21 3.13
C ASN A 122 5.92 0.03 4.04
N GLY A 123 4.76 0.68 4.07
CA GLY A 123 4.52 1.90 4.87
C GLY A 123 5.11 3.18 4.26
N GLN A 124 5.60 3.14 3.03
CA GLN A 124 6.13 4.32 2.34
C GLN A 124 5.01 5.23 1.82
N GLY A 125 3.77 4.74 1.75
CA GLY A 125 2.66 5.39 1.08
C GLY A 125 2.81 5.39 -0.44
N THR A 126 1.69 5.41 -1.14
CA THR A 126 1.62 5.68 -2.57
C THR A 126 0.38 6.49 -2.89
N ASP A 127 0.47 7.33 -3.92
CA ASP A 127 -0.64 8.16 -4.35
C ASP A 127 -1.44 7.43 -5.42
N LEU A 128 -2.76 7.40 -5.22
CA LEU A 128 -3.71 6.76 -6.11
C LEU A 128 -4.83 7.74 -6.43
N VAL A 129 -5.10 7.92 -7.73
CA VAL A 129 -6.30 8.61 -8.19
C VAL A 129 -7.42 7.58 -8.32
N ILE A 130 -8.49 7.75 -7.55
CA ILE A 130 -9.65 6.86 -7.58
C ILE A 130 -10.39 7.00 -8.91
N GLY A 131 -10.66 5.88 -9.58
CA GLY A 131 -11.30 5.84 -10.90
C GLY A 131 -10.31 6.01 -12.07
N SER A 132 -9.00 5.98 -11.81
CA SER A 132 -7.99 6.09 -12.85
C SER A 132 -7.84 4.81 -13.69
N GLY A 133 -8.17 3.65 -13.11
CA GLY A 133 -7.92 2.34 -13.72
C GLY A 133 -6.43 2.02 -13.81
N SER A 134 -5.61 2.62 -12.93
CA SER A 134 -4.17 2.34 -12.85
C SER A 134 -3.90 1.04 -12.08
N TYR A 135 -4.82 0.65 -11.21
CA TYR A 135 -4.78 -0.59 -10.44
C TYR A 135 -5.71 -1.65 -11.06
N ILE A 136 -5.63 -2.88 -10.54
CA ILE A 136 -6.49 -3.99 -10.95
C ILE A 136 -7.96 -3.59 -10.79
N ASP A 137 -8.80 -4.03 -11.73
CA ASP A 137 -10.25 -3.84 -11.67
C ASP A 137 -10.82 -4.20 -10.28
N ASP A 138 -11.87 -3.50 -9.89
CA ASP A 138 -12.51 -3.57 -8.57
C ASP A 138 -11.65 -3.09 -7.37
N PHE A 139 -10.35 -2.80 -7.54
CA PHE A 139 -9.51 -2.32 -6.43
C PHE A 139 -9.94 -0.93 -5.94
N GLU A 140 -9.97 0.03 -6.87
CA GLU A 140 -10.20 1.45 -6.56
C GLU A 140 -11.63 1.69 -6.06
N GLU A 141 -12.61 0.98 -6.65
CA GLU A 141 -14.03 1.11 -6.30
C GLU A 141 -14.33 0.72 -4.84
N GLN A 142 -13.58 -0.24 -4.29
CA GLN A 142 -13.76 -0.69 -2.90
C GLN A 142 -13.25 0.33 -1.87
N LEU A 143 -12.44 1.30 -2.30
CA LEU A 143 -11.96 2.39 -1.45
C LEU A 143 -12.95 3.56 -1.38
N ILE A 144 -13.90 3.64 -2.32
CA ILE A 144 -14.93 4.69 -2.33
C ILE A 144 -15.77 4.58 -1.06
N GLY A 145 -15.94 5.70 -0.37
CA GLY A 145 -16.64 5.76 0.91
C GLY A 145 -15.76 5.52 2.14
N ALA A 146 -14.48 5.17 1.95
CA ALA A 146 -13.51 5.12 3.05
C ALA A 146 -13.18 6.53 3.56
N HIS A 147 -12.61 6.61 4.75
CA HIS A 147 -12.18 7.85 5.39
C HIS A 147 -10.68 7.77 5.69
N PRO A 148 -9.97 8.92 5.79
CA PRO A 148 -8.60 8.92 6.31
C PRO A 148 -8.47 8.19 7.64
N GLY A 149 -7.48 7.31 7.75
CA GLY A 149 -7.19 6.43 8.87
C GLY A 149 -8.02 5.14 8.92
N ASP A 150 -8.97 4.92 8.01
CA ASP A 150 -9.68 3.64 7.92
C ASP A 150 -8.83 2.60 7.14
N THR A 151 -8.95 1.35 7.57
CA THR A 151 -8.37 0.18 6.91
C THR A 151 -9.50 -0.64 6.27
N VAL A 152 -9.33 -0.99 5.00
CA VAL A 152 -10.31 -1.69 4.16
C VAL A 152 -9.65 -2.94 3.59
N ASP A 153 -10.32 -4.09 3.75
CA ASP A 153 -9.92 -5.33 3.10
C ASP A 153 -10.48 -5.36 1.67
N VAL A 154 -9.63 -5.10 0.70
CA VAL A 154 -9.95 -5.07 -0.73
C VAL A 154 -9.68 -6.45 -1.32
N ASN A 155 -10.72 -7.07 -1.88
CA ASN A 155 -10.62 -8.41 -2.45
C ASN A 155 -10.64 -8.29 -3.97
N VAL A 156 -9.62 -8.80 -4.65
CA VAL A 156 -9.48 -8.72 -6.11
C VAL A 156 -9.03 -10.05 -6.68
N THR A 157 -9.33 -10.26 -7.96
CA THR A 157 -8.80 -11.37 -8.74
C THR A 157 -7.90 -10.77 -9.82
N PHE A 158 -6.64 -11.20 -9.86
CA PHE A 158 -5.71 -10.78 -10.89
C PHE A 158 -6.19 -11.30 -12.27
N PRO A 159 -6.04 -10.51 -13.35
CA PRO A 159 -6.31 -10.99 -14.71
C PRO A 159 -5.48 -12.23 -15.06
N GLU A 160 -5.99 -13.10 -15.94
CA GLU A 160 -5.27 -14.30 -16.39
C GLU A 160 -3.94 -13.96 -17.11
N ASN A 161 -3.81 -12.74 -17.62
CA ASN A 161 -2.66 -12.24 -18.36
C ASN A 161 -2.02 -11.02 -17.70
N TYR A 162 -1.97 -10.99 -16.37
CA TYR A 162 -1.33 -9.92 -15.59
C TYR A 162 0.17 -9.75 -15.93
N GLY A 163 0.85 -10.83 -16.35
CA GLY A 163 2.24 -10.80 -16.81
C GLY A 163 3.25 -11.29 -15.76
N VAL A 164 2.77 -11.64 -14.57
CA VAL A 164 3.55 -12.32 -13.53
C VAL A 164 2.93 -13.71 -13.34
N GLU A 165 3.68 -14.76 -13.68
CA GLU A 165 3.16 -16.14 -13.73
C GLU A 165 2.49 -16.56 -12.41
N ASP A 166 3.05 -16.16 -11.28
CA ASP A 166 2.57 -16.50 -9.94
C ASP A 166 1.32 -15.70 -9.50
N LEU A 167 0.98 -14.61 -10.22
CA LEU A 167 -0.19 -13.77 -9.90
C LEU A 167 -1.33 -13.96 -10.89
N ASN A 168 -1.06 -14.42 -12.11
CA ASN A 168 -2.07 -14.60 -13.15
C ASN A 168 -3.27 -15.44 -12.67
N GLY A 169 -4.47 -14.83 -12.67
CA GLY A 169 -5.71 -15.51 -12.28
C GLY A 169 -5.85 -15.83 -10.77
N GLN A 170 -4.94 -15.34 -9.92
CA GLN A 170 -5.01 -15.60 -8.48
C GLN A 170 -5.96 -14.64 -7.77
N ASP A 171 -6.60 -15.13 -6.72
CA ASP A 171 -7.38 -14.31 -5.79
C ASP A 171 -6.44 -13.74 -4.72
N ALA A 172 -6.55 -12.44 -4.47
CA ALA A 172 -5.74 -11.75 -3.47
C ALA A 172 -6.58 -10.83 -2.59
N VAL A 173 -6.10 -10.66 -1.36
CA VAL A 173 -6.66 -9.73 -0.38
C VAL A 173 -5.62 -8.68 -0.07
N PHE A 174 -5.97 -7.42 -0.29
CA PHE A 174 -5.17 -6.26 0.06
C PHE A 174 -5.76 -5.60 1.30
N GLU A 175 -5.00 -5.57 2.39
CA GLU A 175 -5.33 -4.71 3.54
C GLU A 175 -4.85 -3.29 3.21
N VAL A 176 -5.77 -2.41 2.83
CA VAL A 176 -5.48 -1.04 2.39
C VAL A 176 -5.81 -0.06 3.50
N THR A 177 -4.86 0.79 3.88
CA THR A 177 -5.06 1.90 4.81
C THR A 177 -5.03 3.22 4.04
N VAL A 178 -6.08 4.03 4.22
CA VAL A 178 -6.13 5.38 3.63
C VAL A 178 -5.41 6.34 4.56
N ASN A 179 -4.27 6.89 4.16
CA ASN A 179 -3.52 7.85 4.97
C ASN A 179 -4.14 9.24 4.92
N GLY A 180 -4.64 9.65 3.76
CA GLY A 180 -5.27 10.96 3.58
C GLY A 180 -5.79 11.18 2.16
N ILE A 181 -6.49 12.30 1.97
CA ILE A 181 -7.03 12.74 0.68
C ILE A 181 -6.37 14.08 0.34
N TYR A 182 -5.80 14.20 -0.86
CA TYR A 182 -5.24 15.46 -1.32
C TYR A 182 -6.36 16.44 -1.63
N GLN A 183 -6.28 17.62 -1.02
CA GLN A 183 -7.18 18.72 -1.31
C GLN A 183 -6.48 19.73 -2.21
N ASN A 184 -7.09 20.02 -3.35
CA ASN A 184 -6.66 21.11 -4.21
C ASN A 184 -6.98 22.43 -3.49
N ALA A 185 -5.98 23.29 -3.33
CA ALA A 185 -6.21 24.65 -2.85
C ALA A 185 -6.95 25.44 -3.94
N GLU A 186 -8.22 25.78 -3.70
CA GLU A 186 -8.98 26.75 -4.51
C GLU A 186 -8.53 28.20 -4.26
#